data_AF-A0AAU8JFK7-F1
#
_entry.id   AF-A0AAU8JFK7-F1
#
_cell.length_a   1.000
_cell.length_b   1.000
_cell.length_c   1.000
_cell.angle_alpha   90.00
_cell.angle_beta   90.00
_cell.angle_gamma   90.00
#
_symmetry.space_group_name_H-M   'P 1'
#
loop_
_entity.id
_entity.type
_entity.pdbx_description
1 polymer ?
#
loop_
_entity_poly.entity_id
_entity_poly.type
_entity_poly.pdbx_seq_one_letter_code
_entity_poly.pdbx_strand_id
1 'polypeptide(L)' 'MAALPPTPYTLHYWQDTTEPNGFGIANEEQLVNTPYQFQISANEYGRVHGFFSENVFYAIWLDPDHNLYR' A
#
# COMPACT_ATOMS: atom_id res chain seq x y z
N MET A 1 -1.77 -26.42 -13.55
CA MET A 1 -2.36 -25.42 -12.63
C MET A 1 -2.06 -24.05 -13.21
N ALA A 2 -3.08 -23.26 -13.55
CA ALA A 2 -2.86 -21.86 -13.96
C ALA A 2 -2.66 -21.02 -12.70
N ALA A 3 -1.64 -20.16 -12.69
CA ALA A 3 -1.49 -19.15 -11.64
C ALA A 3 -2.71 -18.22 -11.68
N LEU A 4 -3.29 -17.93 -10.51
CA LEU A 4 -4.32 -16.89 -10.43
C LEU A 4 -3.73 -15.56 -10.90
N PRO A 5 -4.50 -14.72 -11.62
CA PRO A 5 -4.02 -13.40 -11.99
C PRO A 5 -3.63 -12.62 -10.73
N PRO A 6 -2.51 -11.87 -10.75
CA PRO A 6 -2.12 -11.06 -9.61
C PRO A 6 -3.25 -10.09 -9.29
N THR A 7 -3.61 -10.00 -8.01
CA THR A 7 -4.53 -8.97 -7.54
C THR A 7 -3.93 -7.60 -7.83
N PRO A 8 -4.74 -6.57 -8.15
CA PRO A 8 -4.22 -5.22 -8.39
C PRO A 8 -3.53 -4.62 -7.15
N TYR A 9 -3.79 -5.20 -5.97
CA TYR A 9 -3.16 -4.88 -4.72
C TYR A 9 -2.05 -5.88 -4.39
N THR A 10 -0.92 -5.36 -3.92
CA THR A 10 0.18 -6.16 -3.40
C THR A 10 0.33 -5.88 -1.90
N LEU A 11 0.46 -6.93 -1.10
CA LEU A 11 0.84 -6.83 0.31
C LEU A 11 2.23 -6.21 0.41
N HIS A 12 2.47 -5.41 1.44
CA HIS A 12 3.84 -4.98 1.72
C HIS A 12 4.14 -4.93 3.21
N TYR A 13 5.42 -5.01 3.53
CA TYR A 13 5.93 -5.03 4.90
C TYR A 13 6.65 -3.72 5.19
N TRP A 14 6.30 -3.08 6.31
CA TRP A 14 6.83 -1.77 6.71
C TRP A 14 8.34 -1.78 6.91
N GLN A 15 8.88 -2.88 7.44
CA GLN A 15 10.32 -3.04 7.66
C GLN A 15 11.18 -2.90 6.39
N ASP A 16 10.58 -3.06 5.20
CA ASP A 16 11.28 -2.94 3.91
C ASP A 16 11.12 -1.54 3.28
N THR A 17 10.50 -0.60 4.01
CA THR A 17 10.22 0.75 3.53
C THR A 17 11.06 1.79 4.27
N THR A 18 11.07 3.01 3.74
CA THR A 18 11.61 4.19 4.44
C THR A 18 10.79 4.58 5.66
N GLU A 19 9.57 4.04 5.81
CA GLU A 19 8.64 4.32 6.90
C GLU A 19 8.30 3.04 7.71
N PRO A 20 9.26 2.52 8.51
CA PRO A 20 9.11 1.25 9.22
C PRO A 20 8.04 1.27 10.32
N ASN A 21 7.54 2.44 10.69
CA ASN A 21 6.53 2.61 11.73
C ASN A 21 5.09 2.68 11.19
N GLY A 22 4.89 2.52 9.89
CA GLY A 22 3.57 2.57 9.26
C GLY A 22 3.19 3.94 8.70
N PHE A 23 1.90 4.14 8.48
CA PHE A 23 1.32 5.35 7.91
C PHE A 23 1.44 6.59 8.81
N GLY A 24 1.69 6.42 10.10
CA GLY A 24 1.80 7.51 11.07
C GLY A 24 0.45 8.17 11.40
N ILE A 25 -0.66 7.46 11.23
CA ILE A 25 -2.00 7.99 11.51
C ILE A 25 -2.47 7.64 12.93
N ALA A 26 -3.38 8.43 13.49
CA ALA A 26 -3.95 8.15 14.80
C ALA A 26 -4.71 6.81 14.79
N ASN A 27 -4.51 6.00 15.85
CA ASN A 27 -5.14 4.68 16.02
C ASN A 27 -4.84 3.69 14.87
N GLU A 28 -3.70 3.84 14.19
CA GLU A 28 -3.33 3.00 13.04
C GLU A 28 -3.43 1.50 13.34
N GLU A 29 -2.90 1.03 14.47
CA GLU A 29 -2.94 -0.39 14.87
C GLU A 29 -4.36 -0.97 14.96
N GLN A 30 -5.37 -0.12 15.16
CA GLN A 30 -6.78 -0.51 15.27
C GLN A 30 -7.50 -0.41 13.93
N LEU A 31 -7.09 0.54 13.08
CA LEU A 31 -7.70 0.83 11.78
C LEU A 31 -7.13 -0.06 10.67
N VAL A 32 -5.83 -0.32 10.71
CA VAL A 32 -5.06 -0.92 9.64
C VAL A 32 -4.71 -2.35 10.01
N ASN A 33 -5.49 -3.29 9.51
CA ASN A 33 -5.14 -4.71 9.62
C ASN A 33 -3.99 -5.07 8.66
N THR A 34 -4.13 -4.66 7.40
CA THR A 34 -3.19 -5.01 6.34
C THR A 34 -2.97 -3.82 5.42
N PRO A 35 -1.72 -3.38 5.23
CA PRO A 35 -1.39 -2.34 4.27
C PRO A 35 -1.31 -2.91 2.85
N TYR A 36 -1.79 -2.14 1.89
CA TYR A 36 -1.82 -2.49 0.47
C TYR A 36 -1.21 -1.35 -0.35
N GLN A 37 -0.69 -1.72 -1.51
CA GLN A 37 -0.32 -0.77 -2.55
C GLN A 37 -0.87 -1.20 -3.91
N PHE A 38 -1.17 -0.24 -4.76
CA PHE A 38 -1.43 -0.46 -6.17
C PHE A 38 -0.84 0.66 -7.02
N GLN A 39 -0.63 0.37 -8.30
CA GLN A 39 -0.09 1.31 -9.27
C GLN A 39 -1.22 1.83 -10.15
N ILE A 40 -1.24 3.14 -10.40
CA ILE A 40 -2.24 3.75 -11.30
C ILE A 40 -1.88 3.47 -12.77
N SER A 41 -0.59 3.33 -13.06
CA SER A 41 -0.02 3.00 -14.36
C SER A 41 1.12 1.99 -14.20
N ALA A 42 1.67 1.48 -15.30
CA ALA A 42 2.80 0.55 -15.28
C ALA A 42 4.10 1.23 -14.77
N ASN A 43 4.19 1.47 -13.47
CA ASN A 43 5.26 2.20 -12.76
C ASN A 43 5.54 3.65 -13.22
N GLU A 44 4.72 4.27 -14.07
CA GLU A 44 5.02 5.60 -14.62
C GLU A 44 4.68 6.75 -13.64
N TYR A 45 3.60 6.61 -12.86
CA TYR A 45 3.05 7.70 -12.03
C TYR A 45 3.05 7.37 -10.53
N GLY A 46 3.95 6.49 -10.10
CA GLY A 46 4.05 6.12 -8.70
C GLY A 46 2.99 5.14 -8.21
N ARG A 47 2.81 5.11 -6.90
CA ARG A 47 1.94 4.15 -6.21
C ARG A 47 1.03 4.83 -5.20
N VAL A 48 -0.14 4.24 -5.02
CA VAL A 48 -1.06 4.60 -3.94
C VAL A 48 -0.90 3.58 -2.83
N HIS A 49 -0.72 4.07 -1.60
CA HIS A 49 -0.61 3.25 -0.40
C HIS A 49 -1.79 3.52 0.52
N GLY A 50 -2.32 2.45 1.08
CA GLY A 50 -3.51 2.54 1.92
C GLY A 50 -3.92 1.19 2.47
N PHE A 51 -5.15 1.11 2.94
CA PHE A 51 -5.70 -0.11 3.52
C PHE A 51 -7.20 -0.24 3.20
N PHE A 52 -7.70 -1.46 3.31
CA PHE A 52 -9.13 -1.72 3.25
C PHE A 52 -9.74 -1.67 4.65
N SER A 53 -10.87 -0.99 4.76
CA SER A 53 -11.84 -1.24 5.83
C SER A 53 -13.14 -1.67 5.16
N GLU A 54 -13.56 -2.89 5.46
CA GLU A 54 -14.65 -3.58 4.75
C GLU A 54 -14.40 -3.61 3.23
N ASN A 55 -15.19 -2.87 2.45
CA ASN A 55 -15.12 -2.78 0.99
C ASN A 55 -14.66 -1.40 0.49
N VAL A 56 -14.15 -0.55 1.38
CA VAL A 56 -13.65 0.79 1.04
C VAL A 56 -12.13 0.81 1.17
N PHE A 57 -11.45 1.24 0.10
CA PHE A 57 -10.02 1.50 0.14
C PHE A 57 -9.76 2.94 0.59
N TYR A 58 -9.03 3.10 1.68
CA TYR A 58 -8.61 4.40 2.20
C TYR A 58 -7.21 4.70 1.69
N ALA A 59 -7.10 5.63 0.74
CA ALA A 59 -5.83 6.13 0.24
C ALA A 59 -5.22 7.08 1.28
N ILE A 60 -4.04 6.74 1.78
CA ILE A 60 -3.34 7.54 2.79
C ILE A 60 -2.18 8.30 2.15
N TRP A 61 -1.39 7.63 1.32
CA TRP A 61 -0.27 8.24 0.60
C TRP A 61 -0.39 8.05 -0.90
N LEU A 62 -0.01 9.11 -1.62
CA LEU A 62 0.35 9.06 -3.02
C LEU A 62 1.87 9.24 -3.08
N ASP A 63 2.57 8.23 -3.58
CA ASP A 63 4.03 8.23 -3.74
C ASP A 63 4.38 8.30 -5.24
N PRO A 64 4.31 9.51 -5.85
CA PRO A 64 4.51 9.68 -7.30
C PRO A 64 5.96 9.37 -7.73
N ASP A 65 6.92 9.56 -6.83
CA ASP A 65 8.35 9.46 -7.09
C ASP A 65 8.95 8.12 -6.65
N HIS A 66 8.12 7.17 -6.19
CA HIS A 66 8.54 5.85 -5.68
C HIS A 66 9.53 5.91 -4.52
N ASN A 67 9.38 6.89 -3.62
CA ASN A 67 10.29 7.13 -2.49
C ASN A 67 10.09 6.16 -1.31
N LEU A 68 8.98 5.43 -1.24
CA LEU A 68 8.68 4.57 -0.10
C LEU A 68 9.65 3.37 -0.03
N TYR A 69 10.13 2.90 -1.17
CA TYR A 69 11.12 1.82 -1.27
C TYR A 69 12.45 2.40 -1.75
N ARG A 70 13.56 1.98 -1.12
CA ARG A 70 14.93 2.27 -1.56
C ARG A 70 15.63 1.03 -2.06
#